data_AF-A0A1M7H0K1-F1
#
_entry.id   AF-A0A1M7H0K1-F1
#
_cell.length_a   1.000
_cell.length_b   1.000
_cell.length_c   1.000
_cell.angle_alpha   90.00
_cell.angle_beta   90.00
_cell.angle_gamma   90.00
#
_symmetry.space_group_name_H-M   'P 1'
#
loop_
_entity.id
_entity.type
_entity.pdbx_description
1 polymer ?
#
loop_
_entity_poly.entity_id
_entity_poly.type
_entity_poly.pdbx_seq_one_letter_code
_entity_poly.pdbx_strand_id
1 'polypeptide(L)'
;MKTFLLFLSFFSLTANSFSQGENSGLKEGEIKMDELPAVVIKSAGKDFSVYLPDRNPDAHVIALQQEFISYNLGKDYEGFDSFLVVLECPKGSLSATYNHNGKLTSVVENYENVKLPAKVIYAIYKEYPGWTIVKDKFLYTQKEGDIKKKEYNLKIAKDNTVRKIVVKPNGEIVK
;
A
#
# COMPACT_ATOMS: atom_id res chain seq x y z
N MET A 1 -0.41 73.09 -35.28
CA MET A 1 -1.48 73.17 -34.27
C MET A 1 -2.25 71.87 -34.29
N LYS A 2 -2.52 71.30 -33.10
CA LYS A 2 -3.57 70.31 -32.79
C LYS A 2 -3.25 68.87 -33.22
N THR A 3 -3.31 67.84 -32.38
CA THR A 3 -3.59 67.71 -30.94
C THR A 3 -3.12 66.31 -30.57
N PHE A 4 -2.31 66.18 -29.52
CA PHE A 4 -1.90 64.89 -28.95
C PHE A 4 -3.09 64.34 -28.14
N LEU A 5 -3.67 63.22 -28.55
CA LEU A 5 -4.75 62.55 -27.83
C LEU A 5 -4.17 61.35 -27.08
N LEU A 6 -3.90 61.58 -25.80
CA LEU A 6 -3.43 60.60 -24.83
C LEU A 6 -4.64 59.79 -24.37
N PHE A 7 -4.84 58.59 -24.92
CA PHE A 7 -5.90 57.69 -24.48
C PHE A 7 -5.35 56.77 -23.37
N LEU A 8 -5.66 57.13 -22.12
CA LEU A 8 -5.35 56.36 -20.92
C LEU A 8 -6.38 55.21 -20.81
N SER A 9 -6.01 54.01 -21.26
CA SER A 9 -6.84 52.83 -21.09
C SER A 9 -6.43 52.09 -19.81
N PHE A 10 -7.19 52.30 -18.73
CA PHE A 10 -7.15 51.44 -17.54
C PHE A 10 -7.72 50.07 -17.91
N PHE A 11 -6.85 49.10 -18.18
CA PHE A 11 -7.24 47.70 -18.21
C PHE A 11 -7.20 47.16 -16.79
N SER A 12 -8.37 47.08 -16.17
CA SER A 12 -8.58 46.45 -14.87
C SER A 12 -8.06 45.00 -14.89
N LEU A 13 -7.18 44.67 -13.95
CA LEU A 13 -6.83 43.29 -13.64
C LEU A 13 -8.09 42.51 -13.25
N THR A 14 -8.49 41.55 -14.06
CA THR A 14 -9.26 40.40 -13.60
C THR A 14 -8.36 39.18 -13.66
N ALA A 15 -7.71 38.86 -12.54
CA ALA A 15 -7.13 37.55 -12.34
C ALA A 15 -8.29 36.55 -12.18
N ASN A 16 -8.61 35.80 -13.24
CA ASN A 16 -9.42 34.61 -13.09
C ASN A 16 -8.54 33.52 -12.49
N SER A 17 -8.62 33.38 -11.17
CA SER A 17 -8.13 32.19 -10.48
C SER A 17 -9.02 31.00 -10.86
N PHE A 18 -8.63 30.25 -11.89
CA PHE A 18 -9.14 28.89 -12.07
C PHE A 18 -8.38 27.97 -11.12
N SER A 19 -8.94 27.78 -9.93
CA SER A 19 -8.67 26.59 -9.12
C SER A 19 -9.51 25.45 -9.69
N GLN A 20 -9.08 24.88 -10.82
CA GLN A 20 -9.55 23.57 -11.24
C GLN A 20 -8.62 22.55 -10.60
N GLY A 21 -9.08 21.99 -9.47
CA GLY A 21 -8.51 20.79 -8.90
C GLY A 21 -8.69 19.66 -9.91
N GLU A 22 -7.63 19.38 -10.67
CA GLU A 22 -7.62 18.28 -11.62
C GLU A 22 -7.37 16.99 -10.85
N ASN A 23 -8.48 16.37 -10.44
CA ASN A 23 -8.53 15.01 -9.97
C ASN A 23 -8.78 14.11 -11.18
N SER A 24 -7.77 13.85 -12.00
CA SER A 24 -7.72 12.67 -12.88
C SER A 24 -6.40 12.62 -13.66
N GLY A 25 -5.78 11.44 -13.66
CA GLY A 25 -4.53 11.18 -14.36
C GLY A 25 -3.53 10.52 -13.42
N LEU A 26 -3.80 9.28 -13.04
CA LEU A 26 -2.76 8.36 -12.60
C LEU A 26 -1.70 8.34 -13.71
N LYS A 27 -0.65 9.14 -13.53
CA LYS A 27 0.51 9.08 -14.39
C LYS A 27 1.16 7.73 -14.14
N GLU A 28 1.28 6.99 -15.23
CA GLU A 28 2.04 5.74 -15.29
C GLU A 28 3.51 6.10 -15.03
N GLY A 29 3.92 5.96 -13.76
CA GLY A 29 5.24 6.36 -13.29
C GLY A 29 5.29 6.35 -11.77
N GLU A 30 5.89 5.29 -11.23
CA GLU A 30 6.32 5.09 -9.83
C GLU A 30 5.58 5.94 -8.78
N ILE A 31 4.43 5.42 -8.32
CA ILE A 31 3.75 5.97 -7.15
C ILE A 31 4.73 5.89 -5.97
N LYS A 32 4.98 7.00 -5.27
CA LYS A 32 5.78 6.94 -4.04
C LYS A 32 4.96 6.32 -2.92
N MET A 33 5.59 5.60 -2.02
CA MET A 33 4.92 4.94 -0.90
C MET A 33 4.08 5.91 -0.03
N ASP A 34 4.53 7.15 0.11
CA ASP A 34 3.81 8.22 0.83
C ASP A 34 2.52 8.66 0.12
N GLU A 35 2.37 8.32 -1.16
CA GLU A 35 1.22 8.68 -2.01
C GLU A 35 0.16 7.58 -2.07
N LEU A 36 0.44 6.37 -1.52
CA LEU A 36 -0.57 5.33 -1.42
C LEU A 36 -1.70 5.81 -0.50
N PRO A 37 -2.94 5.88 -1.01
CA PRO A 37 -4.07 6.31 -0.19
C PRO A 37 -4.25 5.32 0.95
N ALA A 38 -4.63 5.83 2.12
CA ALA A 38 -4.88 4.99 3.30
C ALA A 38 -5.99 3.95 3.04
N VAL A 39 -6.88 4.23 2.09
CA VAL A 39 -7.99 3.38 1.69
C VAL A 39 -8.10 3.43 0.15
N VAL A 40 -8.10 2.27 -0.49
CA VAL A 40 -8.36 2.10 -1.92
C VAL A 40 -9.74 1.51 -2.10
N ILE A 41 -10.59 2.18 -2.87
CA ILE A 41 -11.90 1.68 -3.27
C ILE A 41 -11.75 1.03 -4.64
N LYS A 42 -11.93 -0.29 -4.74
CA LYS A 42 -11.95 -1.02 -6.02
C LYS A 42 -13.40 -1.24 -6.44
N SER A 43 -13.70 -1.00 -7.70
CA SER A 43 -14.99 -1.31 -8.32
C SER A 43 -14.76 -2.30 -9.46
N ALA A 44 -15.08 -3.57 -9.22
CA ALA A 44 -15.06 -4.58 -10.27
C ALA A 44 -16.45 -5.10 -10.63
N GLY A 45 -17.44 -4.90 -9.74
CA GLY A 45 -18.84 -5.24 -10.00
C GLY A 45 -19.79 -4.25 -9.36
N LYS A 46 -20.92 -4.73 -8.83
CA LYS A 46 -21.99 -3.88 -8.28
C LYS A 46 -21.68 -3.31 -6.89
N ASP A 47 -20.75 -3.93 -6.18
CA ASP A 47 -20.39 -3.58 -4.81
C ASP A 47 -19.01 -2.90 -4.75
N PHE A 48 -18.86 -1.96 -3.82
CA PHE A 48 -17.58 -1.34 -3.52
C PHE A 48 -16.71 -2.28 -2.69
N SER A 49 -15.45 -2.40 -3.10
CA SER A 49 -14.43 -3.17 -2.41
C SER A 49 -13.47 -2.23 -1.71
N VAL A 50 -13.08 -2.53 -0.48
CA VAL A 50 -12.08 -1.77 0.25
C VAL A 50 -10.79 -2.58 0.30
N TYR A 51 -9.67 -1.96 -0.05
CA TYR A 51 -8.33 -2.46 0.18
C TYR A 51 -7.51 -1.42 0.94
N LEU A 52 -6.86 -1.84 2.01
CA LEU A 52 -5.98 -1.04 2.83
C LEU A 52 -4.54 -1.50 2.54
N PRO A 53 -3.75 -0.79 1.72
CA PRO A 53 -2.35 -1.17 1.47
C PRO A 53 -1.50 -0.98 2.73
N ASP A 54 -0.50 -1.84 2.92
CA ASP A 54 0.46 -1.64 4.00
C ASP A 54 1.51 -0.59 3.65
N ARG A 55 1.86 0.25 4.64
CA ARG A 55 3.01 1.13 4.54
C ARG A 55 4.29 0.41 5.00
N ASN A 56 4.65 -0.67 4.30
CA ASN A 56 5.92 -1.38 4.48
C ASN A 56 7.08 -0.69 3.72
N PRO A 57 8.24 -0.44 4.33
CA PRO A 57 9.34 0.29 3.68
C PRO A 57 10.09 -0.50 2.59
N ASP A 58 9.75 -1.77 2.36
CA ASP A 58 10.40 -2.61 1.35
C ASP A 58 9.83 -2.37 -0.07
N ALA A 59 10.73 -2.16 -1.04
CA ALA A 59 10.36 -1.86 -2.41
C ALA A 59 9.55 -2.97 -3.09
N HIS A 60 9.80 -4.24 -2.76
CA HIS A 60 9.06 -5.36 -3.36
C HIS A 60 7.62 -5.41 -2.84
N VAL A 61 7.42 -5.14 -1.55
CA VAL A 61 6.08 -5.05 -0.96
C VAL A 61 5.30 -3.90 -1.61
N ILE A 62 5.93 -2.72 -1.71
CA ILE A 62 5.31 -1.53 -2.32
C ILE A 62 4.92 -1.80 -3.77
N ALA A 63 5.84 -2.34 -4.57
CA ALA A 63 5.60 -2.62 -5.98
C ALA A 63 4.45 -3.61 -6.18
N LEU A 64 4.39 -4.69 -5.40
CA LEU A 64 3.35 -5.70 -5.53
C LEU A 64 1.97 -5.15 -5.14
N GLN A 65 1.92 -4.29 -4.11
CA GLN A 65 0.67 -3.62 -3.72
C GLN A 65 0.22 -2.60 -4.79
N GLN A 66 1.14 -1.88 -5.42
CA GLN A 66 0.83 -0.96 -6.52
C GLN A 66 0.32 -1.69 -7.75
N GLU A 67 0.93 -2.82 -8.09
CA GLU A 67 0.44 -3.71 -9.14
C GLU A 67 -0.98 -4.18 -8.82
N PHE A 68 -1.23 -4.62 -7.59
CA PHE A 68 -2.56 -5.03 -7.16
C PHE A 68 -3.58 -3.88 -7.20
N ILE A 69 -3.19 -2.66 -6.80
CA ILE A 69 -4.08 -1.49 -6.85
C ILE A 69 -4.48 -1.18 -8.29
N SER A 70 -3.50 -1.22 -9.21
CA SER A 70 -3.69 -0.95 -10.63
C SER A 70 -4.39 -2.08 -11.38
N TYR A 71 -4.40 -3.29 -10.81
CA TYR A 71 -5.07 -4.45 -11.40
C TYR A 71 -6.57 -4.19 -11.59
N ASN A 72 -7.03 -4.36 -12.83
CA ASN A 72 -8.43 -4.29 -13.23
C ASN A 72 -9.00 -5.71 -13.36
N LEU A 73 -9.97 -6.06 -12.51
CA LEU A 73 -10.61 -7.38 -12.52
C LEU A 73 -11.51 -7.60 -13.75
N GLY A 74 -12.00 -6.53 -14.38
CA GLY A 74 -12.91 -6.63 -15.51
C GLY A 74 -14.16 -7.46 -15.18
N LYS A 75 -14.42 -8.49 -15.98
CA LYS A 75 -15.55 -9.43 -15.82
C LYS A 75 -15.11 -10.87 -15.55
N ASP A 76 -13.84 -11.07 -15.22
CA ASP A 76 -13.24 -12.41 -15.10
C ASP A 76 -13.86 -13.22 -13.96
N TYR A 77 -14.57 -12.55 -13.03
CA TYR A 77 -15.31 -13.17 -11.94
C TYR A 77 -16.69 -13.72 -12.36
N GLU A 78 -17.25 -13.30 -13.51
CA GLU A 78 -18.60 -13.69 -13.92
C GLU A 78 -18.68 -15.21 -14.16
N GLY A 79 -19.71 -15.86 -13.59
CA GLY A 79 -19.91 -17.31 -13.70
C GLY A 79 -19.17 -18.15 -12.66
N PHE A 80 -18.46 -17.53 -11.72
CA PHE A 80 -17.79 -18.21 -10.61
C PHE A 80 -18.35 -17.75 -9.25
N ASP A 81 -18.47 -18.68 -8.30
CA ASP A 81 -18.87 -18.34 -6.91
C ASP A 81 -17.79 -17.51 -6.19
N SER A 82 -16.53 -17.82 -6.51
CA SER A 82 -15.34 -17.16 -5.98
C SER A 82 -14.24 -17.16 -7.05
N PHE A 83 -13.48 -16.08 -7.08
CA PHE A 83 -12.38 -15.88 -8.01
C PHE A 83 -11.11 -15.46 -7.24
N LEU A 84 -9.94 -15.98 -7.63
CA LEU A 84 -8.68 -15.75 -6.95
C LEU A 84 -7.68 -15.08 -7.90
N VAL A 85 -7.20 -13.91 -7.51
CA VAL A 85 -6.08 -13.23 -8.16
C VAL A 85 -4.84 -13.46 -7.30
N VAL A 86 -3.75 -13.93 -7.90
CA VAL A 86 -2.46 -14.09 -7.23
C VAL A 86 -1.41 -13.30 -7.99
N LEU A 87 -0.72 -12.41 -7.30
CA LEU A 87 0.44 -11.69 -7.78
C LEU A 87 1.65 -12.15 -6.98
N GLU A 88 2.78 -12.33 -7.66
CA GLU A 88 4.01 -12.84 -7.07
C GLU A 88 5.20 -11.95 -7.39
N CYS A 89 6.13 -11.88 -6.44
CA CYS A 89 7.45 -11.30 -6.63
C CYS A 89 8.50 -12.25 -6.02
N PRO A 90 9.80 -12.05 -6.29
CA PRO A 90 10.85 -12.91 -5.73
C PRO A 90 10.87 -12.98 -4.19
N LYS A 91 10.23 -12.02 -3.52
CA LYS A 91 10.18 -11.90 -2.06
C LYS A 91 8.88 -12.38 -1.44
N GLY A 92 7.85 -12.70 -2.22
CA GLY A 92 6.54 -12.99 -1.66
C GLY A 92 5.39 -12.92 -2.64
N SER A 93 4.17 -12.97 -2.12
CA SER A 93 2.95 -12.95 -2.91
C SER A 93 1.83 -12.17 -2.22
N LEU A 94 0.90 -11.71 -3.04
CA LEU A 94 -0.37 -11.10 -2.68
C LEU A 94 -1.48 -11.90 -3.34
N SER A 95 -2.39 -12.44 -2.56
CA SER A 95 -3.55 -13.20 -3.03
C SER A 95 -4.82 -12.47 -2.63
N ALA A 96 -5.69 -12.24 -3.61
CA ALA A 96 -6.94 -11.50 -3.45
C ALA A 96 -8.13 -12.37 -3.91
N THR A 97 -9.10 -12.53 -3.04
CA THR A 97 -10.31 -13.33 -3.30
C THR A 97 -11.50 -12.43 -3.54
N TYR A 98 -12.16 -12.64 -4.66
CA TYR A 98 -13.38 -11.95 -5.06
C TYR A 98 -14.56 -12.92 -5.02
N ASN A 99 -15.74 -12.43 -4.65
CA ASN A 99 -16.98 -13.23 -4.73
C ASN A 99 -17.63 -13.12 -6.12
N HIS A 100 -18.75 -13.83 -6.31
CA HIS A 100 -19.56 -13.81 -7.54
C HIS A 100 -20.05 -12.42 -7.99
N ASN A 101 -20.03 -11.39 -7.13
CA ASN A 101 -20.38 -10.01 -7.49
C ASN A 101 -19.15 -9.18 -7.88
N GLY A 102 -17.96 -9.77 -7.94
CA GLY A 102 -16.71 -9.06 -8.16
C GLY A 102 -16.26 -8.26 -6.94
N LYS A 103 -16.82 -8.51 -5.74
CA LYS A 103 -16.41 -7.83 -4.51
C LYS A 103 -15.19 -8.51 -3.91
N LEU A 104 -14.15 -7.74 -3.58
CA LEU A 104 -12.99 -8.19 -2.82
C LEU A 104 -13.41 -8.57 -1.40
N THR A 105 -13.26 -9.84 -1.05
CA THR A 105 -13.65 -10.40 0.26
C THR A 105 -12.45 -10.62 1.16
N SER A 106 -11.29 -10.98 0.60
CA SER A 106 -10.06 -11.13 1.38
C SER A 106 -8.80 -10.81 0.59
N VAL A 107 -7.78 -10.33 1.31
CA VAL A 107 -6.42 -10.20 0.82
C VAL A 107 -5.48 -10.89 1.80
N VAL A 108 -4.54 -11.67 1.27
CA VAL A 108 -3.50 -12.35 2.03
C VAL A 108 -2.16 -12.04 1.38
N GLU A 109 -1.26 -11.41 2.12
CA GLU A 109 0.08 -11.10 1.66
C GLU A 109 1.12 -11.80 2.55
N ASN A 110 2.11 -12.39 1.90
CA ASN A 110 3.20 -13.09 2.56
C ASN A 110 4.51 -12.68 1.91
N TYR A 111 5.43 -12.11 2.69
CA TYR A 111 6.75 -11.75 2.20
C TYR A 111 7.83 -12.31 3.12
N GLU A 112 8.99 -12.65 2.54
CA GLU A 112 10.15 -13.15 3.25
C GLU A 112 11.39 -12.28 2.98
N ASN A 113 12.14 -11.99 4.04
CA ASN A 113 13.40 -11.26 3.95
C ASN A 113 13.24 -9.87 3.31
N VAL A 114 12.27 -9.12 3.79
CA VAL A 114 11.92 -7.76 3.39
C VAL A 114 12.35 -6.74 4.44
N LYS A 115 12.61 -5.52 4.01
CA LYS A 115 12.97 -4.41 4.89
C LYS A 115 11.90 -4.20 5.96
N LEU A 116 12.32 -4.31 7.22
CA LEU A 116 11.45 -4.11 8.37
C LEU A 116 11.25 -2.61 8.67
N PRO A 117 10.08 -2.20 9.21
CA PRO A 117 9.89 -0.86 9.73
C PRO A 117 10.87 -0.54 10.87
N ALA A 118 11.36 0.70 10.92
CA ALA A 118 12.32 1.14 11.93
C ALA A 118 11.83 0.89 13.38
N LYS A 119 10.52 1.05 13.63
CA LYS A 119 9.91 0.78 14.95
C LYS A 119 10.06 -0.69 15.37
N VAL A 120 9.88 -1.61 14.44
CA VAL A 120 10.03 -3.06 14.67
C VAL A 120 11.49 -3.38 14.97
N ILE A 121 12.41 -2.87 14.14
CA ILE A 121 13.85 -3.04 14.32
C ILE A 121 14.31 -2.53 15.69
N TYR A 122 13.89 -1.31 16.06
CA TYR A 122 14.23 -0.68 17.32
C TYR A 122 13.74 -1.50 18.53
N ALA A 123 12.50 -1.97 18.49
CA ALA A 123 11.94 -2.78 19.58
C ALA A 123 12.76 -4.06 19.81
N ILE A 124 13.19 -4.72 18.74
CA ILE A 124 14.00 -5.94 18.82
C ILE A 124 15.37 -5.65 19.42
N TYR A 125 16.08 -4.63 18.96
CA TYR A 125 17.40 -4.32 19.50
C TYR A 125 17.37 -3.80 20.94
N LYS A 126 16.26 -3.16 21.33
CA LYS A 126 16.02 -2.74 22.72
C LYS A 126 15.82 -3.94 23.64
N GLU A 127 14.97 -4.89 23.24
CA GLU A 127 14.65 -6.08 24.06
C GLU A 127 15.75 -7.15 24.02
N TYR A 128 16.42 -7.30 22.87
CA TYR A 128 17.44 -8.30 22.63
C TYR A 128 18.80 -7.68 22.22
N PRO A 129 19.50 -6.98 23.13
CA PRO A 129 20.81 -6.39 22.82
C PRO A 129 21.85 -7.41 22.33
N GLY A 130 22.51 -7.07 21.22
CA GLY A 130 23.53 -7.91 20.58
C GLY A 130 22.98 -9.11 19.79
N TRP A 131 21.66 -9.27 19.68
CA TRP A 131 21.06 -10.25 18.77
C TRP A 131 20.93 -9.66 17.37
N THR A 132 21.05 -10.51 16.34
CA THR A 132 20.90 -10.12 14.94
C THR A 132 19.63 -10.77 14.36
N ILE A 133 18.88 -10.01 13.56
CA ILE A 133 17.76 -10.53 12.76
C ILE A 133 18.35 -11.27 11.56
N VAL A 134 18.10 -12.57 11.46
CA VAL A 134 18.67 -13.44 10.40
C VAL A 134 17.64 -13.92 9.38
N LYS A 135 16.36 -13.86 9.72
CA LYS A 135 15.26 -14.11 8.78
C LYS A 135 14.04 -13.32 9.24
N ASP A 136 13.29 -12.79 8.29
CA ASP A 136 11.97 -12.22 8.54
C ASP A 136 10.91 -12.81 7.61
N LYS A 137 9.68 -12.83 8.12
CA LYS A 137 8.47 -13.09 7.35
C LYS A 137 7.42 -12.06 7.73
N PHE A 138 7.03 -11.22 6.78
CA PHE A 138 5.95 -10.26 6.94
C PHE A 138 4.62 -10.90 6.50
N LEU A 139 3.64 -10.89 7.39
CA LEU A 139 2.30 -11.43 7.16
C LEU A 139 1.27 -10.32 7.28
N TYR A 140 0.48 -10.15 6.23
CA TYR A 140 -0.63 -9.20 6.19
C TYR A 140 -1.90 -9.89 5.71
N THR A 141 -3.01 -9.71 6.43
CA THR A 141 -4.31 -10.21 5.97
C THR A 141 -5.40 -9.19 6.21
N GLN A 142 -6.29 -9.10 5.22
CA GLN A 142 -7.50 -8.31 5.27
C GLN A 142 -8.71 -9.21 4.97
N LYS A 143 -9.82 -8.97 5.65
CA LYS A 143 -11.11 -9.61 5.35
C LYS A 143 -12.22 -8.57 5.44
N GLU A 144 -13.02 -8.47 4.38
CA GLU A 144 -14.13 -7.51 4.26
C GLU A 144 -13.71 -6.05 4.58
N GLY A 145 -12.55 -5.63 4.10
CA GLY A 145 -12.02 -4.28 4.34
C GLY A 145 -11.28 -4.10 5.68
N ASP A 146 -11.35 -5.07 6.60
CA ASP A 146 -10.68 -4.99 7.90
C ASP A 146 -9.33 -5.71 7.91
N ILE A 147 -8.31 -5.07 8.47
CA ILE A 147 -7.02 -5.71 8.76
C ILE A 147 -7.22 -6.74 9.88
N LYS A 148 -7.02 -8.03 9.57
CA LYS A 148 -7.11 -9.12 10.55
C LYS A 148 -5.76 -9.54 11.08
N LYS A 149 -4.70 -9.38 10.29
CA LYS A 149 -3.33 -9.70 10.70
C LYS A 149 -2.35 -8.72 10.07
N LYS A 150 -1.42 -8.22 10.88
CA LYS A 150 -0.23 -7.52 10.44
C LYS A 150 0.88 -7.83 11.44
N GLU A 151 1.81 -8.70 11.09
CA GLU A 151 2.85 -9.17 12.01
C GLU A 151 4.15 -9.53 11.29
N TYR A 152 5.24 -9.44 12.04
CA TYR A 152 6.59 -9.77 11.59
C TYR A 152 7.08 -10.98 12.38
N ASN A 153 7.16 -12.12 11.70
CA ASN A 153 7.66 -13.37 12.27
C ASN A 153 9.16 -13.44 12.00
N LEU A 154 9.97 -13.33 13.04
CA LEU A 154 11.40 -13.13 12.92
C LEU A 154 12.17 -14.30 13.51
N LYS A 155 13.31 -14.60 12.89
CA LYS A 155 14.35 -15.44 13.46
C LYS A 155 15.49 -14.52 13.88
N ILE A 156 15.82 -14.51 15.16
CA ILE A 156 16.95 -13.77 15.70
C ILE A 156 18.03 -14.74 16.18
N ALA A 157 19.29 -14.35 16.09
CA ALA A 157 20.43 -15.16 16.50
C ALA A 157 21.44 -14.36 17.33
N LYS A 158 22.06 -15.05 18.29
CA LYS A 158 23.22 -14.57 19.05
C LYS A 158 24.09 -15.77 19.37
N ASP A 159 25.36 -15.70 18.98
CA ASP A 159 26.31 -16.81 19.07
C ASP A 159 25.71 -18.08 18.42
N ASN A 160 25.67 -19.19 19.15
CA ASN A 160 25.08 -20.46 18.68
C ASN A 160 23.58 -20.61 19.03
N THR A 161 22.92 -19.55 19.50
CA THR A 161 21.50 -19.58 19.91
C THR A 161 20.61 -18.89 18.90
N VAL A 162 19.48 -19.52 18.59
CA VAL A 162 18.45 -19.00 17.70
C VAL A 162 17.12 -18.91 18.44
N ARG A 163 16.38 -17.82 18.23
CA ARG A 163 15.00 -17.66 18.72
C ARG A 163 14.08 -17.24 17.59
N LYS A 164 12.82 -17.68 17.67
CA LYS A 164 11.74 -17.21 16.81
C LYS A 164 10.87 -16.28 17.64
N ILE A 165 10.66 -15.07 17.15
CA ILE A 165 9.82 -14.08 17.82
C ILE A 165 8.75 -13.56 16.86
N VAL A 166 7.63 -13.09 17.43
CA VAL A 166 6.60 -12.38 16.66
C VAL A 166 6.51 -10.96 17.14
N VAL A 167 6.66 -10.01 16.22
CA VAL A 167 6.61 -8.57 16.51
C VAL A 167 5.43 -7.94 15.79
N LYS A 168 4.64 -7.16 16.53
CA LYS A 168 3.52 -6.39 16.00
C LYS A 168 4.00 -5.05 15.43
N PRO A 169 3.19 -4.34 14.62
CA PRO A 169 3.61 -3.11 13.94
C PRO A 169 3.95 -1.96 14.90
N ASN A 170 3.40 -2.01 16.11
CA ASN A 170 3.70 -1.08 17.20
C ASN A 170 5.04 -1.38 17.91
N GLY A 171 5.73 -2.48 17.56
CA GLY A 171 6.96 -2.95 18.20
C GLY A 171 6.73 -3.90 19.37
N GLU A 172 5.49 -4.24 19.71
CA GLU A 172 5.20 -5.22 20.77
C GLU A 172 5.66 -6.63 20.36
N ILE A 173 6.35 -7.31 21.27
CA ILE A 173 6.90 -8.66 21.07
C ILE A 173 6.00 -9.64 21.83
N VAL A 174 5.36 -10.55 21.10
CA VAL A 174 4.24 -11.37 21.63
C VAL A 174 4.67 -12.81 21.97
N LYS A 175 5.79 -13.28 21.41
CA LYS A 175 6.31 -14.63 21.61
C LYS A 175 7.80 -14.66 21.31
#